data_AF-A0A943GL95-F1
#
_entry.id   AF-A0A943GL95-F1
#
_cell.length_a   1.000
_cell.length_b   1.000
_cell.length_c   1.000
_cell.angle_alpha   90.00
_cell.angle_beta   90.00
_cell.angle_gamma   90.00
#
_symmetry.space_group_name_H-M   'P 1'
#
loop_
_entity.id
_entity.type
_entity.pdbx_description
1 polymer ?
#
loop_
_entity_poly.entity_id
_entity_poly.type
_entity_poly.pdbx_seq_one_letter_code
_entity_poly.pdbx_strand_id
1 'polypeptide(L)'
;MKTLLEQIRCKKAHASIYHEIRGHIEEQVADNIAEGMSKDDALKAALNDMGDPVQTGVEMDQLHRPQMAWRIIVAIGILTLFSILIQYLVTRYIPDNNAYFFRHHIFNAIISFSAMIVVYRIDYSLIGKYSKWIATIFLLFFAFQIFIVEMR
;
A
#
# COMPACT_ATOMS: atom_id res chain seq x y z
N MET A 1 2.89 -25.80 8.69
CA MET A 1 3.00 -24.35 8.97
C MET A 1 4.07 -23.64 8.13
N LYS A 2 5.37 -23.97 8.22
CA LYS A 2 6.42 -23.29 7.40
C LYS A 2 6.12 -23.33 5.89
N THR A 3 5.79 -24.51 5.38
CA THR A 3 5.43 -24.73 3.96
C THR A 3 4.23 -23.90 3.49
N LEU A 4 3.25 -23.66 4.37
CA LEU A 4 2.08 -22.82 4.11
C LEU A 4 2.47 -21.35 3.99
N LEU A 5 3.24 -20.84 4.97
CA LEU A 5 3.71 -19.45 4.97
C LEU A 5 4.62 -19.14 3.77
N GLU A 6 5.39 -20.12 3.31
CA GLU A 6 6.24 -19.98 2.11
C GLU A 6 5.45 -19.73 0.82
N GLN A 7 4.18 -20.13 0.75
CA GLN A 7 3.33 -19.85 -0.41
C GLN A 7 2.83 -18.38 -0.44
N ILE A 8 2.89 -17.68 0.70
CA ILE A 8 2.35 -16.33 0.85
C ILE A 8 3.44 -15.30 0.53
N ARG A 9 3.23 -14.53 -0.53
CA ARG A 9 4.15 -13.50 -1.02
C ARG A 9 4.25 -12.31 -0.04
N CYS A 10 3.15 -11.99 0.63
CA CYS A 10 3.10 -10.89 1.60
C CYS A 10 3.73 -11.29 2.94
N LYS A 11 5.03 -11.07 3.10
CA LYS A 11 5.76 -11.39 4.35
C LYS A 11 5.22 -10.67 5.59
N LYS A 12 4.63 -9.48 5.42
CA LYS A 12 4.00 -8.74 6.53
C LYS A 12 2.78 -9.46 7.10
N ALA A 13 2.07 -10.24 6.27
CA ALA A 13 0.91 -11.01 6.71
C ALA A 13 1.30 -12.31 7.42
N HIS A 14 2.55 -12.78 7.31
CA HIS A 14 2.99 -14.06 7.88
C HIS A 14 2.74 -14.17 9.38
N ALA A 15 3.02 -13.11 10.14
CA ALA A 15 2.81 -13.13 11.59
C ALA A 15 1.32 -13.27 11.94
N SER A 16 0.45 -12.49 11.26
CA SER A 16 -1.00 -12.55 11.47
C SER A 16 -1.56 -13.92 11.11
N ILE A 17 -1.22 -14.43 9.93
CA ILE A 17 -1.70 -15.72 9.42
C ILE A 17 -1.21 -16.87 10.29
N TYR A 18 0.04 -16.82 10.76
CA TYR A 18 0.57 -17.82 11.70
C TYR A 18 -0.26 -17.89 12.98
N HIS A 19 -0.60 -16.74 13.57
CA HIS A 19 -1.38 -16.70 14.80
C HIS A 19 -2.83 -17.17 14.59
N GLU A 20 -3.45 -16.79 13.48
CA GLU A 20 -4.82 -17.20 13.13
C GLU A 20 -4.92 -18.72 12.93
N ILE A 21 -4.08 -19.30 12.07
CA ILE A 21 -4.10 -20.75 11.80
C ILE A 21 -3.75 -21.54 13.06
N ARG A 22 -2.77 -21.07 13.84
CA ARG A 22 -2.42 -21.73 15.10
C ARG A 22 -3.58 -21.68 16.10
N GLY A 23 -4.23 -20.53 16.23
CA GLY A 23 -5.40 -20.38 17.10
C GLY A 23 -6.52 -21.33 16.72
N HIS A 24 -6.83 -21.44 15.43
CA HIS A 24 -7.84 -22.38 14.94
C HIS A 24 -7.49 -23.85 15.22
N ILE A 25 -6.23 -24.25 15.06
CA ILE A 25 -5.80 -25.61 15.43
C ILE A 25 -5.95 -25.83 16.95
N GLU A 26 -5.56 -24.85 17.77
CA GLU A 26 -5.65 -24.96 19.23
C GLU A 26 -7.11 -25.05 19.71
N GLU A 27 -8.02 -24.29 19.10
CA GLU A 27 -9.47 -24.38 19.34
C GLU A 27 -10.03 -25.75 18.92
N GLN A 28 -9.77 -26.21 17.70
CA GLN A 28 -10.22 -27.52 17.23
C GLN A 28 -9.72 -28.68 18.11
N VAL A 29 -8.47 -28.60 18.59
CA VAL A 29 -7.93 -29.59 19.52
C VAL A 29 -8.67 -29.55 20.86
N ALA A 30 -8.98 -28.37 21.38
CA ALA A 30 -9.71 -28.23 22.64
C ALA A 30 -11.13 -28.79 22.53
N ASP A 31 -11.83 -28.51 21.43
CA ASP A 31 -13.18 -29.01 21.15
C ASP A 31 -13.19 -30.54 21.04
N ASN A 32 -12.27 -31.11 20.26
CA ASN A 32 -12.16 -32.56 20.11
C ASN A 32 -11.83 -33.27 21.44
N ILE A 33 -11.01 -32.66 22.30
CA ILE A 33 -10.75 -33.19 23.65
C ILE A 33 -12.00 -33.11 24.52
N ALA A 34 -12.78 -32.03 24.42
CA ALA A 34 -14.06 -31.89 25.14
C ALA A 34 -15.10 -32.93 24.68
N GLU A 35 -15.05 -33.34 23.41
CA GLU A 35 -15.84 -34.45 22.85
C GLU A 35 -15.31 -35.84 23.24
N GLY A 36 -14.22 -35.92 24.00
CA GLY A 36 -13.69 -37.15 24.57
C GLY A 36 -12.56 -37.80 23.78
N MET A 37 -12.00 -37.15 22.76
CA MET A 37 -10.79 -37.64 22.08
C MET A 37 -9.56 -37.52 22.99
N SER A 38 -8.60 -38.44 22.79
CA SER A 38 -7.27 -38.27 23.36
C SER A 38 -6.58 -37.05 22.73
N LYS A 39 -5.66 -36.41 23.46
CA LYS A 39 -4.95 -35.23 22.96
C LYS A 39 -4.20 -35.50 21.64
N ASP A 40 -3.65 -36.70 21.47
CA ASP A 40 -2.89 -37.06 20.27
C ASP A 40 -3.81 -37.28 19.05
N ASP A 41 -4.98 -37.88 19.28
CA ASP A 41 -6.00 -38.09 18.26
C ASP A 41 -6.69 -36.78 17.87
N ALA A 42 -6.98 -35.92 18.85
CA ALA A 42 -7.54 -34.58 18.64
C ALA A 42 -6.61 -33.70 17.79
N LEU A 43 -5.29 -33.77 18.04
CA LEU A 43 -4.29 -33.06 17.25
C LEU A 43 -4.20 -33.61 15.83
N LYS A 44 -4.20 -34.94 15.65
CA LYS A 44 -4.24 -35.55 14.32
C LYS A 44 -5.50 -35.18 13.54
N ALA A 45 -6.65 -35.17 14.20
CA ALA A 45 -7.91 -34.75 13.60
C ALA A 45 -7.83 -33.29 13.12
N ALA A 46 -7.42 -32.37 13.99
CA ALA A 46 -7.27 -30.95 13.62
C ALA A 46 -6.26 -30.72 12.49
N LEU A 47 -5.14 -31.46 12.47
CA LEU A 47 -4.16 -31.37 11.39
C LEU A 47 -4.65 -31.97 10.06
N ASN A 48 -5.45 -33.04 10.11
CA ASN A 48 -6.07 -33.63 8.92
C ASN A 48 -7.13 -32.70 8.33
N ASP A 49 -7.93 -32.04 9.18
CA ASP A 49 -8.95 -31.07 8.76
C ASP A 49 -8.34 -29.84 8.07
N MET A 50 -7.11 -29.45 8.45
CA MET A 50 -6.35 -28.37 7.80
C MET A 50 -5.92 -28.69 6.36
N GLY A 51 -5.91 -29.97 5.98
CA GLY A 51 -5.62 -30.41 4.61
C GLY A 51 -4.18 -30.16 4.15
N ASP A 52 -4.00 -29.98 2.83
CA ASP A 52 -2.69 -29.75 2.23
C ASP A 52 -2.19 -28.30 2.50
N PRO A 53 -1.06 -28.13 3.22
CA PRO A 53 -0.52 -26.80 3.53
C PRO A 53 -0.12 -25.99 2.29
N VAL A 54 0.16 -26.61 1.14
CA VAL A 54 0.47 -25.88 -0.10
C VAL A 54 -0.78 -25.23 -0.66
N GLN A 55 -1.86 -25.99 -0.81
CA GLN A 55 -3.13 -25.47 -1.32
C GLN A 55 -3.70 -24.37 -0.42
N THR A 56 -3.76 -24.61 0.90
CA THR A 56 -4.20 -23.61 1.87
C THR A 56 -3.34 -22.34 1.82
N GLY A 57 -2.03 -22.49 1.63
CA GLY A 57 -1.11 -21.35 1.47
C GLY A 57 -1.38 -20.51 0.21
N VAL A 58 -1.72 -21.14 -0.91
CA VAL A 58 -2.06 -20.45 -2.17
C VAL A 58 -3.39 -19.70 -2.05
N GLU A 59 -4.40 -20.30 -1.41
CA GLU A 59 -5.69 -19.65 -1.15
C GLU A 59 -5.52 -18.43 -0.22
N MET A 60 -4.71 -18.59 0.84
CA MET A 60 -4.38 -17.49 1.75
C MET A 60 -3.61 -16.35 1.07
N ASP A 61 -2.70 -16.63 0.14
CA ASP A 61 -1.98 -15.61 -0.63
C ASP A 61 -2.92 -14.77 -1.50
N GLN A 62 -3.98 -15.37 -2.05
CA GLN A 62 -4.97 -14.66 -2.85
C GLN A 62 -5.78 -13.68 -1.99
N LEU A 63 -6.20 -14.10 -0.79
CA LEU A 63 -6.98 -13.27 0.12
C LEU A 63 -6.17 -12.08 0.67
N HIS A 64 -4.87 -12.30 0.90
CA HIS A 64 -3.96 -11.30 1.49
C HIS A 64 -3.17 -10.49 0.46
N ARG A 65 -3.52 -10.57 -0.83
CA ARG A 65 -2.81 -9.82 -1.86
C ARG A 65 -3.04 -8.31 -1.69
N PRO A 66 -1.99 -7.48 -1.53
CA PRO A 66 -2.16 -6.04 -1.47
C PRO A 66 -2.75 -5.53 -2.79
N GLN A 67 -4.03 -5.14 -2.76
CA GLN A 67 -4.73 -4.66 -3.93
C GLN A 67 -4.28 -3.24 -4.23
N MET A 68 -3.60 -3.05 -5.36
CA MET A 68 -3.26 -1.71 -5.81
C MET A 68 -4.54 -0.99 -6.24
N ALA A 69 -4.80 0.20 -5.71
CA ALA A 69 -6.00 0.98 -6.01
C ALA A 69 -5.94 1.61 -7.41
N TRP A 70 -5.92 0.77 -8.46
CA TRP A 70 -5.80 1.16 -9.87
C TRP A 70 -6.81 2.22 -10.29
N ARG A 71 -8.03 2.17 -9.73
CA ARG A 71 -9.07 3.18 -9.96
C ARG A 71 -8.60 4.59 -9.63
N ILE A 72 -7.83 4.76 -8.55
CA ILE A 72 -7.31 6.07 -8.12
C ILE A 72 -6.20 6.54 -9.05
N ILE A 73 -5.28 5.65 -9.46
CA ILE A 73 -4.20 5.97 -10.40
C ILE A 73 -4.79 6.46 -11.74
N VAL A 74 -5.81 5.75 -12.24
CA VAL A 74 -6.50 6.15 -13.48
C VAL A 74 -7.19 7.51 -13.32
N ALA A 75 -7.88 7.75 -12.19
CA ALA A 75 -8.52 9.03 -11.92
C ALA A 75 -7.51 10.20 -11.90
N ILE A 76 -6.34 10.02 -11.28
CA ILE A 76 -5.26 11.03 -11.27
C ILE A 76 -4.72 11.26 -12.70
N GLY A 77 -4.58 10.20 -13.50
CA GLY A 77 -4.20 10.31 -14.91
C GLY A 77 -5.17 11.17 -15.72
N ILE A 78 -6.48 10.94 -15.55
CA ILE A 78 -7.52 11.73 -16.20
C ILE A 78 -7.47 13.20 -15.76
N LEU A 79 -7.34 13.46 -14.46
CA LEU A 79 -7.23 14.83 -13.94
C LEU A 79 -6.00 15.56 -14.47
N THR A 80 -4.86 14.86 -14.61
CA THR A 80 -3.64 15.42 -15.19
C THR A 80 -3.86 15.83 -16.66
N LEU A 81 -4.57 15.01 -17.44
CA LEU A 81 -4.92 15.33 -18.82
C LEU A 81 -5.86 16.55 -18.90
N PHE A 82 -6.85 16.64 -18.01
CA PHE A 82 -7.71 17.83 -17.93
C PHE A 82 -6.91 19.09 -17.59
N SER A 83 -5.94 19.01 -16.67
CA SER A 83 -5.05 20.13 -16.34
C SER A 83 -4.27 20.60 -17.57
N ILE A 84 -3.71 19.67 -18.35
CA ILE A 84 -2.96 20.00 -19.59
C ILE A 84 -3.89 20.64 -20.63
N LEU A 85 -5.11 20.12 -20.78
CA LEU A 85 -6.11 20.67 -21.70
C LEU A 85 -6.48 22.10 -21.34
N ILE A 86 -6.79 22.36 -20.06
CA ILE A 86 -7.11 23.70 -19.58
C ILE A 86 -5.93 24.64 -19.83
N GLN A 87 -4.70 24.21 -19.50
CA GLN A 87 -3.51 25.02 -19.73
C GLN A 87 -3.29 25.34 -21.22
N TYR A 88 -3.52 24.37 -22.10
CA TYR A 88 -3.44 24.56 -23.55
C TYR A 88 -4.44 25.61 -24.04
N LEU A 89 -5.69 25.53 -23.56
CA LEU A 89 -6.73 26.50 -23.91
C LEU A 89 -6.39 27.91 -23.41
N VAL A 90 -5.96 28.04 -22.14
CA VAL A 90 -5.61 29.34 -21.53
C VAL A 90 -4.41 29.97 -22.23
N THR A 91 -3.34 29.22 -22.47
CA THR A 91 -2.14 29.76 -23.12
C THR A 91 -2.40 30.22 -24.55
N ARG A 92 -3.38 29.65 -25.27
CA ARG A 92 -3.79 30.14 -26.61
C ARG A 92 -4.30 31.59 -26.59
N TYR A 93 -4.87 32.06 -25.48
CA TYR A 93 -5.38 33.43 -25.35
C TYR A 93 -4.36 34.43 -24.80
N ILE A 94 -3.18 33.97 -24.35
CA ILE A 94 -2.11 34.82 -23.80
C ILE A 94 -0.94 34.82 -24.80
N PRO A 95 -0.72 35.90 -25.57
CA PRO A 95 0.27 35.92 -26.64
C PRO A 95 1.71 35.87 -26.13
N ASP A 96 1.96 36.37 -24.92
CA ASP A 96 3.31 36.57 -24.40
C ASP A 96 3.78 35.37 -23.59
N ASN A 97 4.97 34.85 -23.90
CA ASN A 97 5.58 33.64 -23.30
C ASN A 97 4.71 32.36 -23.30
N ASN A 98 3.64 32.32 -24.11
CA ASN A 98 2.77 31.18 -24.44
C ASN A 98 3.47 29.80 -24.34
N ALA A 99 4.48 29.61 -25.20
CA ALA A 99 5.14 28.32 -25.38
C ALA A 99 6.00 27.91 -24.19
N TYR A 100 6.58 28.89 -23.47
CA TYR A 100 7.38 28.64 -22.27
C TYR A 100 6.49 28.11 -21.14
N PHE A 101 5.36 28.75 -20.87
CA PHE A 101 4.41 28.33 -19.83
C PHE A 101 3.85 26.93 -20.11
N PHE A 102 3.47 26.65 -21.36
CA PHE A 102 2.95 25.34 -21.74
C PHE A 102 4.01 24.24 -21.59
N ARG A 103 5.24 24.48 -22.08
CA ARG A 103 6.35 23.54 -21.95
C ARG A 103 6.70 23.27 -20.48
N HIS A 104 6.77 24.31 -19.66
CA HIS A 104 7.06 24.17 -18.23
C HIS A 104 5.97 23.37 -17.51
N HIS A 105 4.69 23.60 -17.84
CA HIS A 105 3.60 22.81 -17.25
C HIS A 105 3.69 21.33 -17.65
N ILE A 106 4.02 20.99 -18.90
CA ILE A 106 4.22 19.59 -19.31
C ILE A 106 5.38 18.96 -18.52
N PHE A 107 6.52 19.64 -18.40
CA PHE A 107 7.65 19.13 -17.62
C PHE A 107 7.28 18.90 -16.15
N ASN A 108 6.56 19.84 -15.53
CA ASN A 108 6.09 19.69 -14.15
C ASN A 108 5.12 18.51 -14.01
N ALA A 109 4.18 18.33 -14.95
CA ALA A 109 3.27 17.18 -14.93
C ALA A 109 4.03 15.84 -15.00
N ILE A 110 5.05 15.74 -15.84
CA ILE A 110 5.90 14.53 -15.94
C ILE A 110 6.66 14.30 -14.63
N ILE A 111 7.26 15.34 -14.06
CA ILE A 111 7.98 15.25 -12.77
C ILE A 111 7.02 14.80 -11.67
N SER A 112 5.83 15.40 -11.58
CA SER A 112 4.82 15.04 -10.58
C SER A 112 4.34 13.59 -10.73
N PHE A 113 4.06 13.14 -11.96
CA PHE A 113 3.62 11.76 -12.20
C PHE A 113 4.73 10.74 -11.89
N SER A 114 5.97 11.07 -12.22
CA SER A 114 7.14 10.24 -11.90
C SER A 114 7.36 10.17 -10.38
N ALA A 115 7.28 11.31 -9.69
CA ALA A 115 7.38 11.37 -8.23
C ALA A 115 6.28 10.54 -7.56
N MET A 116 5.05 10.59 -8.08
CA MET A 116 3.94 9.76 -7.60
C MET A 116 4.25 8.26 -7.71
N ILE A 117 4.80 7.79 -8.84
CA ILE A 117 5.19 6.39 -9.01
C ILE A 117 6.27 5.98 -8.00
N VAL A 118 7.26 6.85 -7.76
CA VAL A 118 8.31 6.62 -6.77
C VAL A 118 7.72 6.53 -5.36
N VAL A 119 6.85 7.47 -4.98
CA VAL A 119 6.17 7.44 -3.66
C VAL A 119 5.29 6.19 -3.52
N TYR A 120 4.59 5.77 -4.57
CA TYR A 120 3.79 4.55 -4.56
C TYR A 120 4.64 3.27 -4.43
N ARG A 121 5.94 3.33 -4.77
CA ARG A 121 6.91 2.25 -4.52
C ARG A 121 7.48 2.28 -3.10
N ILE A 122 7.41 3.41 -2.40
CA ILE A 122 7.88 3.54 -1.02
C ILE A 122 6.86 2.91 -0.08
N ASP A 123 7.35 2.03 0.78
CA ASP A 123 6.54 1.42 1.81
C ASP A 123 6.05 2.48 2.81
N TYR A 124 4.74 2.66 2.92
CA TYR A 124 4.10 3.63 3.81
C TYR A 124 4.49 3.42 5.30
N SER A 125 4.98 2.24 5.68
CA SER A 125 5.54 2.01 7.03
C SER A 125 6.79 2.86 7.31
N LEU A 126 7.57 3.21 6.27
CA LEU A 126 8.71 4.12 6.41
C LEU A 126 8.23 5.53 6.73
N ILE A 127 7.16 5.99 6.06
CA ILE A 127 6.56 7.30 6.31
C ILE A 127 6.06 7.36 7.77
N GLY A 128 5.41 6.31 8.26
CA GLY A 128 4.98 6.23 9.67
C GLY A 128 6.14 6.33 10.66
N LYS A 129 7.23 5.58 10.43
CA LYS A 129 8.42 5.56 11.29
C LYS A 129 9.11 6.93 11.39
N TYR A 130 9.21 7.66 10.28
CA TYR A 130 9.88 8.97 10.22
C TYR A 130 8.92 10.16 10.26
N SER A 131 7.63 9.93 10.56
CA SER A 131 6.55 10.93 10.51
C SER A 131 6.88 12.22 11.26
N LYS A 132 7.45 12.13 12.46
CA LYS A 132 7.86 13.31 13.26
C LYS A 132 8.93 14.14 12.56
N TRP A 133 9.95 13.50 11.99
CA TRP A 133 11.00 14.21 11.26
C TRP A 133 10.49 14.85 9.98
N ILE A 134 9.65 14.12 9.23
CA ILE A 134 9.01 14.63 8.01
C ILE A 134 8.14 15.85 8.34
N ALA A 135 7.33 15.78 9.39
CA ALA A 135 6.49 16.88 9.83
C ALA A 135 7.31 18.12 10.26
N THR A 136 8.38 17.93 11.03
CA THR A 136 9.24 19.05 11.44
C THR A 136 9.89 19.73 10.24
N ILE A 137 10.44 18.98 9.29
CA ILE A 137 11.05 19.54 8.08
C ILE A 137 10.00 20.31 7.26
N PHE A 138 8.80 19.74 7.11
CA PHE A 138 7.70 20.38 6.39
C PHE A 138 7.26 21.70 7.04
N LEU A 139 7.12 21.73 8.37
CA LEU A 139 6.76 22.94 9.11
C LEU A 139 7.85 24.01 9.03
N LEU A 140 9.12 23.63 9.14
CA LEU A 140 10.24 24.58 8.99
C LEU A 140 10.29 25.17 7.58
N PHE A 141 10.10 24.34 6.55
CA PHE A 141 10.01 24.81 5.18
C PHE A 141 8.85 25.80 4.99
N PHE A 142 7.68 25.49 5.53
CA PHE A 142 6.51 26.36 5.44
C PHE A 142 6.69 27.69 6.19
N ALA A 143 7.25 27.65 7.41
CA ALA A 143 7.58 28.84 8.18
C ALA A 143 8.62 29.71 7.46
N PHE A 144 9.62 29.09 6.83
CA PHE A 144 10.61 29.79 6.01
C PHE A 144 9.96 30.49 4.80
N GLN A 145 9.02 29.82 4.10
CA GLN A 145 8.29 30.44 2.99
C GLN A 145 7.46 31.65 3.45
N ILE A 146 6.76 31.55 4.58
CA ILE A 146 6.01 32.68 5.14
C ILE A 146 6.94 33.85 5.46
N PHE A 147 8.09 33.58 6.09
CA PHE A 147 9.06 34.60 6.41
C PHE A 147 9.61 35.31 5.16
N ILE A 148 9.89 34.58 4.08
CA ILE A 148 10.31 35.16 2.80
C ILE A 148 9.23 36.06 2.20
N VAL A 149 7.97 35.65 2.25
CA VAL A 149 6.84 36.46 1.72
C VAL A 149 6.64 37.72 2.55
N GLU A 150 6.73 37.65 3.87
CA GLU A 150 6.58 38.81 4.76
C GLU A 150 7.70 39.85 4.56
N MET A 151 8.89 39.42 4.13
CA MET A 151 10.03 40.30 3.86
C MET A 151 10.07 40.89 2.44
N ARG A 152 9.11 40.56 1.57
CA ARG A 152 9.03 41.05 0.18
C ARG A 152 7.99 42.15 0.02
#